data_AF-A0A2N9F2Y9-F1
#
_entry.id   AF-A0A2N9F2Y9-F1
#
_cell.length_a   1.000
_cell.length_b   1.000
_cell.length_c   1.000
_cell.angle_alpha   90.00
_cell.angle_beta   90.00
_cell.angle_gamma   90.00
#
_symmetry.space_group_name_H-M   'P 1'
#
loop_
_entity.id
_entity.type
_entity.pdbx_description
1 polymer ?
#
loop_
_entity_poly.entity_id
_entity_poly.type
_entity_poly.pdbx_seq_one_letter_code
_entity_poly.pdbx_strand_id
1 'polypeptide(L)' 'MWSKEMFRALADQLYGDPNLHKFIREQVIEQLRSQLELYQNYIPMSYNDYLMKMSREGEWGDHVTLQAAADRV' A
#
# COMPACT_ATOMS: atom_id res chain seq x y z
N MET A 1 10.95 2.72 -10.98
CA MET A 1 11.12 1.41 -11.65
C MET A 1 11.12 0.28 -10.60
N TRP A 2 10.16 0.14 -9.66
CA TRP A 2 10.35 -0.82 -8.54
C TRP A 2 9.10 -1.35 -7.76
N SER A 3 7.84 -1.35 -8.27
CA SER A 3 6.70 -1.67 -7.36
C SER A 3 5.38 -2.24 -7.92
N LYS A 4 5.35 -2.87 -9.10
CA LYS A 4 4.33 -3.92 -9.35
C LYS A 4 4.63 -5.18 -8.53
N GLU A 5 5.92 -5.43 -8.37
CA GLU A 5 6.49 -6.57 -7.64
C GLU A 5 6.28 -6.46 -6.13
N MET A 6 6.23 -5.23 -5.55
CA MET A 6 6.20 -5.06 -4.09
C MET A 6 4.98 -5.74 -3.44
N PHE A 7 3.77 -5.50 -3.94
CA PHE A 7 2.57 -6.13 -3.37
C PHE A 7 2.54 -7.65 -3.60
N ARG A 8 3.15 -8.13 -4.69
CA ARG A 8 3.31 -9.56 -4.96
C ARG A 8 4.32 -10.20 -4.02
N ALA A 9 5.45 -9.53 -3.78
CA ALA A 9 6.47 -9.96 -2.83
C ALA A 9 5.94 -9.97 -1.40
N LEU A 10 5.17 -8.95 -0.99
CA LEU A 10 4.50 -8.94 0.31
C LEU A 10 3.47 -10.06 0.44
N ALA A 11 2.68 -10.32 -0.61
CA ALA A 11 1.72 -11.41 -0.62
C ALA A 11 2.41 -12.79 -0.55
N ASP A 12 3.51 -12.97 -1.27
CA ASP A 12 4.34 -14.18 -1.22
C ASP A 12 4.98 -14.37 0.17
N GLN A 13 5.52 -13.31 0.77
CA GLN A 13 6.13 -13.38 2.10
C GLN A 13 5.12 -13.64 3.22
N LEU A 14 3.93 -13.04 3.16
CA LEU A 14 2.93 -13.13 4.23
C LEU A 14 2.01 -14.34 4.08
N TYR A 15 1.71 -14.74 2.85
CA TYR A 15 0.70 -15.77 2.56
C TYR A 15 1.21 -16.90 1.67
N GLY A 16 2.45 -16.85 1.17
CA GLY A 16 2.98 -17.86 0.26
C GLY A 16 2.29 -17.90 -1.11
N ASP A 17 1.48 -16.89 -1.44
CA ASP A 17 0.80 -16.79 -2.73
C ASP A 17 0.87 -15.35 -3.27
N PRO A 18 1.71 -15.09 -4.29
CA PRO A 18 1.84 -13.76 -4.89
C PRO A 18 0.56 -13.28 -5.59
N ASN A 19 -0.41 -14.16 -5.87
CA ASN A 19 -1.70 -13.78 -6.47
C ASN A 19 -2.61 -13.03 -5.48
N LEU A 20 -2.32 -13.09 -4.18
CA LEU A 20 -3.03 -12.32 -3.15
C LEU A 20 -2.60 -10.84 -3.10
N HIS A 21 -1.81 -10.36 -4.07
CA HIS A 21 -1.34 -8.98 -4.12
C HIS A 21 -2.46 -7.93 -4.18
N LYS A 22 -3.65 -8.27 -4.71
CA LYS A 22 -4.81 -7.37 -4.70
C LYS A 22 -5.37 -7.21 -3.29
N PHE A 23 -5.49 -8.32 -2.57
CA PHE A 23 -5.93 -8.34 -1.19
C PHE A 23 -4.98 -7.55 -0.28
N ILE A 24 -3.66 -7.77 -0.38
CA ILE A 24 -2.67 -6.96 0.37
C ILE A 24 -2.85 -5.46 0.07
N ARG A 25 -3.01 -5.09 -1.21
CA ARG A 25 -3.20 -3.68 -1.57
C ARG A 25 -4.42 -3.10 -0.87
N GLU A 26 -5.56 -3.78 -0.90
CA GLU A 26 -6.78 -3.32 -0.23
C GLU A 26 -6.54 -3.10 1.27
N GLN A 27 -5.86 -4.03 1.94
CA GLN A 27 -5.53 -3.92 3.37
C GLN A 27 -4.61 -2.73 3.66
N VAL A 28 -3.64 -2.46 2.79
CA VAL A 28 -2.73 -1.31 2.91
C VAL A 28 -3.50 0.00 2.71
N ILE A 29 -4.39 0.07 1.73
CA ILE A 29 -5.23 1.25 1.52
C ILE A 29 -6.16 1.49 2.70
N GLU A 30 -6.71 0.42 3.29
CA GLU A 30 -7.54 0.52 4.49
C GLU A 30 -6.74 1.07 5.68
N GLN A 31 -5.51 0.59 5.90
CA GLN A 31 -4.61 1.12 6.93
C GLN A 31 -4.31 2.61 6.71
N LEU A 32 -4.01 3.00 5.48
CA LEU A 32 -3.76 4.40 5.12
C LEU A 32 -5.01 5.28 5.35
N ARG A 33 -6.22 4.73 5.17
CA ARG A 33 -7.48 5.46 5.45
C ARG A 33 -7.76 5.58 6.93
N SER A 34 -7.52 4.53 7.72
CA SER A 34 -7.87 4.50 9.14
C SER A 34 -6.89 5.29 10.01
N GLN A 35 -5.64 5.43 9.57
CA GLN A 35 -4.56 6.09 10.32
C GLN A 35 -3.97 7.30 9.56
N LEU A 36 -4.84 8.17 9.04
CA LEU A 36 -4.46 9.37 8.29
C LEU A 36 -3.35 10.19 8.98
N GLU A 37 -3.49 10.43 10.27
CA GLU A 37 -2.57 11.29 11.04
C GLU A 37 -1.13 10.79 11.05
N LEU A 38 -0.94 9.47 10.96
CA LEU A 38 0.38 8.84 10.93
C LEU A 38 1.08 9.05 9.59
N TYR A 39 0.33 9.11 8.49
CA TYR A 39 0.91 9.06 7.14
C TYR A 39 0.84 10.38 6.37
N GLN A 40 -0.13 11.25 6.68
CA GLN A 40 -0.42 12.45 5.89
C GLN A 40 0.79 13.39 5.73
N ASN A 41 1.62 13.51 6.78
CA ASN A 41 2.78 14.41 6.77
C ASN A 41 3.90 13.96 5.82
N TYR A 42 3.88 12.70 5.38
CA TYR A 42 4.84 12.14 4.43
C TYR A 42 4.37 12.28 2.97
N ILE A 43 3.13 12.72 2.75
CA ILE A 43 2.52 12.81 1.42
C ILE A 43 2.51 14.28 0.98
N PRO A 44 3.29 14.66 -0.06
CA PRO A 44 3.41 16.06 -0.50
C PRO A 44 2.20 16.56 -1.33
N MET A 45 1.16 15.73 -1.46
CA MET A 45 -0.04 16.01 -2.25
C MET A 45 -1.30 15.82 -1.40
N SER A 46 -2.46 16.17 -1.97
CA SER A 46 -3.75 15.86 -1.35
C SER A 46 -3.82 14.37 -0.98
N TYR A 47 -4.07 14.10 0.31
CA TYR A 47 -4.11 12.72 0.80
C TYR A 47 -5.21 11.90 0.14
N ASN A 48 -6.34 12.54 -0.18
CA ASN A 48 -7.41 11.87 -0.91
C ASN A 48 -6.98 11.47 -2.34
N ASP A 49 -6.25 12.35 -3.03
CA ASP A 49 -5.71 12.06 -4.36
C ASP A 49 -4.65 10.96 -4.30
N TYR A 50 -3.84 10.95 -3.25
CA TYR A 50 -2.88 9.89 -2.97
C TYR A 50 -3.58 8.54 -2.74
N LEU A 51 -4.62 8.48 -1.91
CA LEU A 51 -5.40 7.26 -1.69
C LEU A 51 -6.05 6.76 -2.98
N MET A 52 -6.66 7.65 -3.77
CA MET A 52 -7.24 7.31 -5.07
C MET A 52 -6.20 6.76 -6.03
N LYS A 53 -5.01 7.37 -6.06
CA LYS A 53 -3.87 6.90 -6.86
C LYS A 53 -3.46 5.49 -6.41
N MET A 54 -3.15 5.30 -5.13
CA MET A 54 -2.64 4.02 -4.60
C MET A 54 -3.66 2.88 -4.68
N SER A 55 -4.96 3.21 -4.74
CA SER A 55 -6.04 2.23 -4.94
C SER A 55 -6.10 1.67 -6.37
N ARG A 56 -5.49 2.31 -7.37
CA ARG A 56 -5.54 1.85 -8.76
C ARG A 56 -4.73 0.58 -8.96
N GLU A 57 -5.33 -0.40 -9.64
CA GLU A 57 -4.59 -1.58 -10.08
C GLU A 57 -3.46 -1.19 -11.02
N GLY A 58 -2.28 -1.78 -10.82
CA GLY A 58 -1.08 -1.44 -11.57
C GLY A 58 -0.38 -0.15 -11.10
N GLU A 59 -0.96 0.60 -10.15
CA GLU A 59 -0.26 1.71 -9.52
C GLU A 59 0.87 1.20 -8.64
N TRP A 60 1.98 1.92 -8.71
CA TRP A 60 3.22 1.66 -8.03
C TRP A 60 3.10 2.04 -6.55
N GLY A 61 3.31 1.08 -5.65
CA GLY A 61 3.52 1.37 -4.23
C GLY A 61 4.83 2.12 -3.97
N ASP A 62 4.93 2.76 -2.81
CA ASP A 62 6.10 3.51 -2.34
C ASP A 62 6.45 3.17 -0.87
N HIS A 63 7.40 3.91 -0.30
CA HIS A 63 7.84 3.73 1.09
C HIS A 63 6.70 3.90 2.12
N VAL A 64 5.69 4.73 1.87
CA VAL A 64 4.56 4.92 2.78
C VAL A 64 3.60 3.72 2.70
N THR A 65 3.36 3.18 1.51
CA THR A 65 2.60 1.93 1.38
C THR A 65 3.32 0.73 2.01
N LEU A 66 4.65 0.70 2.00
CA LEU A 66 5.44 -0.34 2.67
C LEU A 66 5.36 -0.21 4.19
N GLN A 67 5.49 1.01 4.72
CA GLN A 67 5.31 1.29 6.15
C GLN A 67 3.91 0.87 6.60
N ALA A 68 2.87 1.28 5.87
CA ALA A 68 1.50 0.90 6.18
C ALA A 68 1.26 -0.61 6.09
N ALA A 69 1.94 -1.32 5.19
CA ALA A 69 1.90 -2.79 5.15
C ALA A 69 2.53 -3.42 6.39
N ALA A 70 3.61 -2.85 6.91
CA ALA A 70 4.28 -3.33 8.12
C ALA A 70 3.49 -3.01 9.40
N ASP A 71 2.91 -1.81 9.51
CA ASP A 71 2.11 -1.37 10.66
C ASP A 71 0.78 -2.15 10.79
N ARG A 72 0.36 -2.83 9.72
CA ARG A 72 -0.85 -3.65 9.67
C ARG A 72 -0.68 -5.02 10.33
N VAL A 73 0.57 -5.48 10.53
CA VAL A 73 0.94 -6.81 11.06
C VAL A 73 0.86 -6.86 12.59
#